data_AF-E6QDG4-F1
#
_entry.id   AF-E6QDG4-F1
#
_cell.length_a   1.000
_cell.length_b   1.000
_cell.length_c   1.000
_cell.angle_alpha   90.00
_cell.angle_beta   90.00
_cell.angle_gamma   90.00
#
_symmetry.space_group_name_H-M   'P 1'
#
loop_
_entity.id
_entity.type
_entity.pdbx_description
1 polymer ?
#
loop_
_entity_poly.entity_id
_entity_poly.type
_entity_poly.pdbx_seq_one_letter_code
_entity_poly.pdbx_strand_id
1 'polypeptide(L)'
;MRHGPRKRHHPLWLGVALAFSPFALAGAATLPPPLAISSIPLISVQYGAPQVLFVLDNSQSMDGNLAGAIMTGSGTATDGSDNPIDLNSSSPADYTVPAGFTAPVSGATSGTTPYTVNGTDNSASRLNVAKEAIQQSYNQWNGVMDFGLMDYGVKGTPAVYTTWVYYMSGPDGFAFGTSSTAPTQTAGGLTVQLQSVPNPCYYATTQATTSCQDIHAYFAGKGVSGSFSDPWLYIQDTSDAPDINDVLYSLSNRQTKYGSPSNFITYAGPHPTSPYTGYTLQNYNNGTISESYNRSTIPGPFGTSPTNAGYVPYSPQVWYSERGFGYDNNITNSGSLPISIQKSTATQGQFFAAQLAPETNTNSSEIKADAVNAPMAGTLTSAYDYLTGASGPKLPSSTCTSKKYVVLVTDGLPTVDNNGGLWPPLGLPFTHKYYPSSSSLRAKPSQRVRSCAYPCHIIWWPGGGSLARPICPPRRATRRTASPMCMGPVSRFF
;
A
#
# COMPACT_ATOMS: atom_id res chain seq x y z
N MET A 1 -22.02 31.49 61.39
CA MET A 1 -23.12 32.47 61.43
C MET A 1 -23.67 32.56 60.01
N ARG A 2 -24.94 32.46 59.65
CA ARG A 2 -26.22 32.32 60.37
C ARG A 2 -27.22 31.75 59.35
N HIS A 3 -28.02 30.77 59.79
CA HIS A 3 -29.33 30.29 59.33
C HIS A 3 -29.89 30.67 57.93
N GLY A 4 -30.18 29.65 57.11
CA GLY A 4 -31.50 28.99 57.03
C GLY A 4 -32.68 29.68 56.30
N PRO A 5 -33.67 28.90 55.81
CA PRO A 5 -34.54 29.22 54.67
C PRO A 5 -35.97 29.64 55.07
N ARG A 6 -36.79 30.14 54.12
CA ARG A 6 -38.26 30.24 54.30
C ARG A 6 -39.06 29.85 53.05
N LYS A 7 -39.90 28.82 53.24
CA LYS A 7 -41.14 28.53 52.48
C LYS A 7 -42.21 29.60 52.80
N ARG A 8 -43.18 29.82 51.89
CA ARG A 8 -44.64 29.58 52.09
C ARG A 8 -45.53 30.21 51.00
N HIS A 9 -46.39 29.34 50.46
CA HIS A 9 -47.81 29.42 50.03
C HIS A 9 -48.57 30.74 49.72
N HIS A 10 -49.28 30.70 48.57
CA HIS A 10 -50.63 31.16 48.12
C HIS A 10 -51.32 32.39 48.76
N PRO A 11 -52.09 33.20 47.99
CA PRO A 11 -53.55 32.98 47.76
C PRO A 11 -54.03 33.33 46.31
N LEU A 12 -55.06 32.68 45.73
CA LEU A 12 -56.53 32.81 45.90
C LEU A 12 -57.15 33.99 45.10
N TRP A 13 -57.94 33.66 44.06
CA TRP A 13 -59.04 34.44 43.49
C TRP A 13 -60.11 33.42 43.04
N LEU A 14 -61.25 33.29 43.75
CA LEU A 14 -62.57 33.84 43.40
C LEU A 14 -62.84 33.78 41.88
N GLY A 15 -63.82 33.04 41.33
CA GLY A 15 -65.05 32.47 41.86
C GLY A 15 -66.23 33.11 41.12
N VAL A 16 -67.01 32.33 40.35
CA VAL A 16 -68.45 32.55 40.10
C VAL A 16 -69.10 31.20 39.79
N ALA A 17 -70.14 30.89 40.54
CA ALA A 17 -71.06 29.78 40.35
C ALA A 17 -72.33 30.26 39.63
N LEU A 18 -72.96 29.38 38.84
CA LEU A 18 -74.38 29.34 38.41
C LEU A 18 -74.48 28.20 37.36
N ALA A 19 -75.53 27.40 37.20
CA ALA A 19 -76.58 26.85 38.04
C ALA A 19 -77.21 25.70 37.22
N PHE A 20 -77.69 24.68 37.93
CA PHE A 20 -78.53 23.55 37.52
C PHE A 20 -79.34 23.63 36.20
N SER A 21 -79.26 22.58 35.37
CA SER A 21 -80.37 21.61 35.21
C SER A 21 -79.99 20.37 34.37
N PRO A 22 -80.65 19.21 34.60
CA PRO A 22 -80.26 17.91 34.06
C PRO A 22 -81.06 17.56 32.79
N PHE A 23 -80.37 17.15 31.74
CA PHE A 23 -80.97 16.31 30.70
C PHE A 23 -80.16 15.02 30.59
N ALA A 24 -80.76 13.95 31.10
CA ALA A 24 -80.33 12.59 30.83
C ALA A 24 -80.63 12.27 29.37
N LEU A 25 -79.58 12.05 28.58
CA LEU A 25 -79.65 11.30 27.34
C LEU A 25 -78.55 10.25 27.40
N ALA A 26 -78.96 9.03 27.73
CA ALA A 26 -78.16 7.83 27.66
C ALA A 26 -77.79 7.56 26.19
N GLY A 27 -76.61 8.03 25.78
CA GLY A 27 -75.93 7.53 24.60
C GLY A 27 -75.03 6.37 25.01
N ALA A 28 -75.38 5.15 24.63
CA ALA A 28 -74.51 3.99 24.77
C ALA A 28 -73.25 4.22 23.92
N ALA A 29 -72.15 4.63 24.57
CA ALA A 29 -70.83 4.64 23.96
C ALA A 29 -70.36 3.18 23.82
N THR A 30 -70.49 2.64 22.62
CA THR A 30 -69.84 1.39 22.24
C THR A 30 -68.33 1.60 22.35
N LEU A 31 -67.67 0.85 23.23
CA LEU A 31 -66.22 0.78 23.30
C LEU A 31 -65.65 0.49 21.90
N PRO A 32 -64.57 1.18 21.48
CA PRO A 32 -63.91 0.85 20.21
C PRO A 32 -63.52 -0.63 20.23
N PRO A 33 -63.74 -1.37 19.13
CA PRO A 33 -63.38 -2.77 19.08
C PRO A 33 -61.87 -2.92 19.36
N PRO A 34 -61.46 -3.79 20.29
CA PRO A 34 -60.05 -4.06 20.50
C PRO A 34 -59.47 -4.62 19.20
N LEU A 35 -58.55 -3.86 18.60
CA LEU A 35 -57.72 -4.35 17.51
C LEU A 35 -56.90 -5.51 18.06
N ALA A 36 -57.19 -6.73 17.60
CA ALA A 36 -56.39 -7.89 17.89
C ALA A 36 -54.98 -7.66 17.32
N ILE A 37 -54.03 -7.27 18.17
CA ILE A 37 -52.61 -7.37 17.82
C ILE A 37 -52.37 -8.85 17.60
N SER A 38 -52.09 -9.19 16.34
CA SER A 38 -51.75 -10.55 15.91
C SER A 38 -50.74 -11.16 16.88
N SER A 39 -51.11 -12.26 17.53
CA SER A 39 -50.23 -13.06 18.38
C SER A 39 -49.28 -13.96 17.57
N ILE A 40 -49.12 -13.69 16.27
CA ILE A 40 -48.03 -14.25 15.49
C ILE A 40 -46.76 -13.65 16.10
N PRO A 41 -45.83 -14.46 16.64
CA PRO A 41 -44.56 -13.91 17.10
C PRO A 41 -43.94 -13.17 15.92
N LEU A 42 -43.74 -11.85 16.08
CA LEU A 42 -42.86 -11.08 15.22
C LEU A 42 -41.47 -11.64 15.45
N ILE A 43 -41.11 -12.67 14.67
CA ILE A 43 -39.73 -13.12 14.56
C ILE A 43 -39.02 -12.01 13.79
N SER A 44 -38.50 -11.02 14.53
CA SER A 44 -37.51 -10.11 14.01
C SER A 44 -36.28 -10.94 13.69
N VAL A 45 -36.15 -11.35 12.42
CA VAL A 45 -34.96 -12.02 11.90
C VAL A 45 -33.86 -10.97 11.87
N GLN A 46 -33.18 -10.78 13.00
CA GLN A 46 -32.03 -9.90 13.06
C GLN A 46 -30.84 -10.66 12.48
N TYR A 47 -30.51 -10.35 11.23
CA TYR A 47 -29.22 -10.74 10.67
C TYR A 47 -28.11 -10.18 11.55
N GLY A 48 -27.10 -11.00 11.83
CA GLY A 48 -25.88 -10.51 12.45
C GLY A 48 -25.23 -9.44 11.56
N ALA A 49 -24.50 -8.52 12.17
CA ALA A 49 -23.75 -7.51 11.43
C ALA A 49 -22.87 -8.19 10.37
N PRO A 50 -22.72 -7.60 9.17
CA PRO A 50 -21.74 -8.07 8.20
C PRO A 50 -20.34 -8.10 8.82
N GLN A 51 -19.62 -9.18 8.55
CA GLN A 51 -18.27 -9.42 9.05
C GLN A 51 -17.29 -9.12 7.92
N VAL A 52 -16.42 -8.13 8.12
CA VAL A 52 -15.48 -7.65 7.12
C VAL A 52 -14.06 -7.81 7.64
N LEU A 53 -13.25 -8.57 6.92
CA LEU A 53 -11.81 -8.64 7.15
C LEU A 53 -11.10 -7.75 6.13
N PHE A 54 -10.42 -6.71 6.59
CA PHE A 54 -9.40 -6.06 5.77
C PHE A 54 -8.15 -6.93 5.75
N VAL A 55 -7.62 -7.19 4.56
CA VAL A 55 -6.30 -7.78 4.37
C VAL A 55 -5.43 -6.70 3.75
N LEU A 56 -4.49 -6.18 4.55
CA LEU A 56 -3.56 -5.14 4.17
C LEU A 56 -2.24 -5.76 3.71
N ASP A 57 -1.84 -5.43 2.50
CA ASP A 57 -0.50 -5.68 2.01
C ASP A 57 0.50 -4.83 2.81
N ASN A 58 1.46 -5.51 3.43
CA ASN A 58 2.56 -4.93 4.17
C ASN A 58 3.92 -5.40 3.61
N SER A 59 3.96 -5.69 2.32
CA SER A 59 5.22 -5.98 1.63
C SER A 59 6.06 -4.73 1.41
N GLN A 60 7.37 -4.91 1.28
CA GLN A 60 8.35 -3.83 1.10
C GLN A 60 8.04 -2.87 -0.06
N SER A 61 7.29 -3.32 -1.07
CA SER A 61 6.87 -2.46 -2.20
C SER A 61 5.84 -1.39 -1.79
N MET A 62 5.19 -1.56 -0.63
CA MET A 62 4.24 -0.62 -0.06
C MET A 62 4.91 0.60 0.58
N ASP A 63 6.23 0.55 0.84
CA ASP A 63 7.06 1.70 1.22
C ASP A 63 7.17 2.73 0.08
N GLY A 64 6.90 2.32 -1.16
CA GLY A 64 6.91 3.18 -2.33
C GLY A 64 5.77 4.20 -2.26
N ASN A 65 6.01 5.44 -2.68
CA ASN A 65 4.93 6.40 -2.90
C ASN A 65 4.07 6.01 -4.13
N LEU A 66 3.06 6.82 -4.45
CA LEU A 66 2.20 6.57 -5.62
C LEU A 66 2.95 6.60 -6.97
N ALA A 67 4.15 7.19 -7.02
CA ALA A 67 5.05 7.15 -8.17
C ALA A 67 6.08 5.99 -8.10
N GLY A 68 6.04 5.17 -7.04
CA GLY A 68 6.93 4.02 -6.85
C GLY A 68 8.25 4.31 -6.11
N ALA A 69 8.52 5.58 -5.80
CA ALA A 69 9.73 5.94 -5.08
C ALA A 69 9.59 5.62 -3.60
N ILE A 70 10.44 4.73 -3.09
CA ILE A 70 10.55 4.44 -1.65
C ILE A 70 11.21 5.65 -1.00
N MET A 71 10.49 6.34 -0.12
CA MET A 71 10.98 7.60 0.47
C MET A 71 10.82 7.62 2.00
N THR A 72 10.44 6.49 2.58
CA THR A 72 10.39 6.28 4.03
C THR A 72 11.75 6.57 4.64
N GLY A 73 11.79 7.47 5.62
CA GLY A 73 13.04 7.87 6.26
C GLY A 73 13.92 8.82 5.45
N SER A 74 13.46 9.32 4.31
CA SER A 74 14.23 10.26 3.48
C SER A 74 14.28 11.69 4.03
N GLY A 75 15.30 12.41 3.57
CA GLY A 75 15.69 13.73 4.05
C GLY A 75 16.69 13.69 5.19
N THR A 76 16.97 14.85 5.79
CA THR A 76 17.62 14.93 7.10
C THR A 76 16.63 14.43 8.16
N ALA A 77 16.25 13.16 8.10
CA ALA A 77 15.48 12.52 9.13
C ALA A 77 16.30 12.64 10.41
N THR A 78 15.73 13.19 11.48
CA THR A 78 16.31 13.07 12.80
C THR A 78 15.69 11.86 13.49
N ASP A 79 16.46 11.15 14.32
CA ASP A 79 15.91 10.16 15.21
C ASP A 79 14.99 10.85 16.22
N GLY A 80 14.21 10.08 16.99
CA GLY A 80 13.36 10.63 18.05
C GLY A 80 14.13 11.39 19.16
N SER A 81 15.45 11.61 19.01
CA SER A 81 16.34 12.41 19.86
C SER A 81 17.00 13.58 19.10
N ASP A 82 16.44 13.99 17.95
CA ASP A 82 16.96 15.07 17.09
C ASP A 82 18.35 14.82 16.47
N ASN A 83 18.88 13.60 16.54
CA ASN A 83 20.13 13.28 15.83
C ASN A 83 19.83 13.01 14.36
N PRO A 84 20.53 13.64 13.42
CA PRO A 84 20.40 13.29 12.02
C PRO A 84 20.66 11.80 11.78
N ILE A 85 19.65 11.09 11.30
CA ILE A 85 19.70 9.74 10.76
C ILE A 85 20.52 9.76 9.47
N ASP A 86 20.48 10.88 8.73
CA ASP A 86 21.10 10.98 7.42
C ASP A 86 21.53 12.43 7.07
N LEU A 87 22.79 12.79 7.33
CA LEU A 87 23.38 14.08 6.93
C LEU A 87 24.00 14.06 5.53
N ASN A 88 24.03 12.90 4.87
CA ASN A 88 24.86 12.66 3.69
C ASN A 88 24.10 12.05 2.50
N SER A 89 22.79 11.86 2.63
CA SER A 89 21.93 11.39 1.55
C SER A 89 21.63 12.47 0.54
N SER A 90 21.59 12.03 -0.71
CA SER A 90 21.15 12.86 -1.82
C SER A 90 19.63 12.89 -2.00
N SER A 91 18.90 12.17 -1.13
CA SER A 91 17.46 12.06 -1.28
C SER A 91 16.76 13.36 -0.92
N PRO A 92 15.71 13.73 -1.68
CA PRO A 92 14.88 14.88 -1.36
C PRO A 92 14.38 14.83 0.07
N ALA A 93 14.48 15.96 0.79
CA ALA A 93 13.96 16.04 2.16
C ALA A 93 12.44 16.18 2.22
N ASP A 94 11.88 16.85 1.21
CA ASP A 94 10.47 17.16 1.14
C ASP A 94 9.83 16.65 -0.14
N TYR A 95 8.51 16.47 -0.09
CA TYR A 95 7.68 16.10 -1.23
C TYR A 95 6.54 17.07 -1.43
N THR A 96 6.02 17.13 -2.66
CA THR A 96 4.78 17.84 -2.94
C THR A 96 3.59 16.97 -2.54
N VAL A 97 2.75 17.47 -1.62
CA VAL A 97 1.58 16.74 -1.12
C VAL A 97 0.59 16.50 -2.26
N PRO A 98 0.27 15.23 -2.60
CA PRO A 98 -0.71 14.92 -3.63
C PRO A 98 -2.10 15.43 -3.28
N ALA A 99 -2.87 15.84 -4.30
CA ALA A 99 -4.24 16.28 -4.09
C ALA A 99 -5.10 15.16 -3.48
N GLY A 100 -5.84 15.49 -2.41
CA GLY A 100 -6.70 14.53 -1.71
C GLY A 100 -5.98 13.65 -0.68
N PHE A 101 -4.67 13.86 -0.48
CA PHE A 101 -3.89 13.21 0.58
C PHE A 101 -3.63 14.20 1.72
N THR A 102 -3.69 13.72 2.96
CA THR A 102 -3.25 14.48 4.14
C THR A 102 -2.03 13.80 4.73
N ALA A 103 -0.91 14.51 4.80
CA ALA A 103 0.32 13.99 5.38
C ALA A 103 0.05 13.51 6.83
N PRO A 104 0.33 12.25 7.18
CA PRO A 104 -0.22 11.61 8.37
C PRO A 104 0.41 12.11 9.67
N VAL A 105 1.56 12.77 9.62
CA VAL A 105 2.24 13.34 10.79
C VAL A 105 2.11 14.86 10.82
N SER A 106 2.42 15.55 9.72
CA SER A 106 2.41 17.02 9.67
C SER A 106 1.01 17.61 9.45
N GLY A 107 0.04 16.82 8.97
CA GLY A 107 -1.30 17.29 8.62
C GLY A 107 -1.35 18.16 7.36
N ALA A 108 -0.26 18.25 6.59
CA ALA A 108 -0.22 19.03 5.36
C ALA A 108 -1.15 18.43 4.29
N THR A 109 -1.96 19.28 3.65
CA THR A 109 -2.93 18.89 2.60
C THR A 109 -2.58 19.46 1.22
N SER A 110 -1.56 20.31 1.15
CA SER A 110 -1.07 20.95 -0.09
C SER A 110 0.34 21.49 0.14
N GLY A 111 1.00 21.89 -0.95
CA GLY A 111 2.36 22.45 -0.89
C GLY A 111 3.40 21.35 -0.66
N THR A 112 4.44 21.67 0.09
CA THR A 112 5.60 20.82 0.31
C THR A 112 5.74 20.49 1.80
N THR A 113 6.04 19.24 2.14
CA THR A 113 6.22 18.78 3.52
C THR A 113 7.33 17.72 3.58
N PRO A 114 8.01 17.53 4.72
CA PRO A 114 9.04 16.50 4.87
C PRO A 114 8.49 15.10 4.63
N TYR A 115 9.28 14.24 3.99
CA TYR A 115 8.99 12.82 3.88
C TYR A 115 9.01 12.12 5.24
N THR A 116 9.84 12.59 6.17
CA THR A 116 10.00 12.03 7.50
C THR A 116 9.89 13.11 8.56
N VAL A 117 9.15 12.83 9.64
CA VAL A 117 9.02 13.72 10.80
C VAL A 117 9.30 12.91 12.06
N ASN A 118 10.37 13.24 12.80
CA ASN A 118 10.79 12.55 14.04
C ASN A 118 10.90 11.02 13.87
N GLY A 119 11.56 10.57 12.81
CA GLY A 119 11.69 9.14 12.48
C GLY A 119 10.38 8.44 12.07
N THR A 120 9.31 9.19 11.81
CA THR A 120 8.02 8.66 11.36
C THR A 120 7.77 9.01 9.89
N ASP A 121 7.30 8.03 9.12
CA ASP A 121 6.89 8.22 7.72
C ASP A 121 5.74 9.22 7.63
N ASN A 122 6.00 10.36 7.00
CA ASN A 122 5.03 11.41 6.74
C ASN A 122 4.66 11.48 5.27
N SER A 123 5.10 10.51 4.47
CA SER A 123 4.95 10.50 3.03
C SER A 123 3.62 9.91 2.56
N ALA A 124 3.31 10.14 1.29
CA ALA A 124 2.24 9.45 0.57
C ALA A 124 2.67 8.04 0.10
N SER A 125 3.30 7.25 0.99
CA SER A 125 3.58 5.84 0.76
C SER A 125 2.28 5.08 0.48
N ARG A 126 2.34 4.04 -0.35
CA ARG A 126 1.19 3.19 -0.66
C ARG A 126 0.60 2.60 0.62
N LEU A 127 1.45 2.27 1.60
CA LEU A 127 1.00 1.81 2.91
C LEU A 127 0.22 2.89 3.66
N ASN A 128 0.70 4.13 3.74
CA ASN A 128 -0.04 5.20 4.43
C ASN A 128 -1.38 5.49 3.75
N VAL A 129 -1.42 5.52 2.42
CA VAL A 129 -2.67 5.69 1.66
C VAL A 129 -3.64 4.55 1.95
N ALA A 130 -3.16 3.30 1.99
CA ALA A 130 -3.96 2.13 2.33
C ALA A 130 -4.48 2.17 3.78
N LYS A 131 -3.62 2.51 4.73
CA LYS A 131 -3.95 2.66 6.15
C LYS A 131 -5.01 3.73 6.37
N GLU A 132 -4.87 4.89 5.73
CA GLU A 132 -5.85 5.98 5.80
C GLU A 132 -7.21 5.52 5.26
N ALA A 133 -7.24 4.86 4.10
CA ALA A 133 -8.47 4.36 3.50
C ALA A 133 -9.20 3.34 4.39
N ILE A 134 -8.46 2.42 5.02
CA ILE A 134 -9.02 1.44 5.98
C ILE A 134 -9.54 2.17 7.21
N GLN A 135 -8.77 3.12 7.77
CA GLN A 135 -9.17 3.87 8.96
C GLN A 135 -10.44 4.69 8.74
N GLN A 136 -10.55 5.35 7.59
CA GLN A 136 -11.76 6.09 7.20
C GLN A 136 -12.95 5.13 7.04
N SER A 137 -12.74 3.97 6.40
CA SER A 137 -13.80 2.95 6.22
C SER A 137 -14.29 2.41 7.56
N TYR A 138 -13.37 2.09 8.49
CA TYR A 138 -13.73 1.67 9.84
C TYR A 138 -14.54 2.76 10.56
N ASN A 139 -14.06 4.00 10.56
CA ASN A 139 -14.75 5.11 11.25
C ASN A 139 -16.16 5.37 10.70
N GLN A 140 -16.35 5.20 9.39
CA GLN A 140 -17.65 5.39 8.75
C GLN A 140 -18.67 4.29 9.11
N TRP A 141 -18.21 3.06 9.33
CA TRP A 141 -19.08 1.88 9.31
C TRP A 141 -19.06 1.03 10.59
N ASN A 142 -18.22 1.35 11.58
CA ASN A 142 -18.06 0.53 12.78
C ASN A 142 -19.34 0.36 13.63
N GLY A 143 -20.38 1.17 13.43
CA GLY A 143 -21.69 0.99 14.10
C GLY A 143 -22.59 -0.07 13.46
N VAL A 144 -22.30 -0.51 12.24
CA VAL A 144 -23.18 -1.37 11.43
C VAL A 144 -22.51 -2.65 10.91
N MET A 145 -21.17 -2.71 10.93
CA MET A 145 -20.37 -3.86 10.52
C MET A 145 -19.34 -4.22 11.60
N ASP A 146 -18.99 -5.51 11.66
CA ASP A 146 -17.92 -6.01 12.51
C ASP A 146 -16.64 -6.11 11.67
N PHE A 147 -15.57 -5.44 12.10
CA PHE A 147 -14.33 -5.34 11.34
C PHE A 147 -13.17 -6.11 11.98
N GLY A 148 -12.31 -6.69 11.15
CA GLY A 148 -11.00 -7.20 11.51
C GLY A 148 -9.93 -6.68 10.55
N LEU A 149 -8.67 -6.87 10.94
CA LEU A 149 -7.49 -6.50 10.16
C LEU A 149 -6.53 -7.69 10.17
N MET A 150 -6.07 -8.04 8.97
CA MET A 150 -5.06 -9.04 8.67
C MET A 150 -3.99 -8.40 7.80
N ASP A 151 -2.75 -8.80 7.98
CA ASP A 151 -1.59 -8.45 7.17
C ASP A 151 -0.82 -9.72 6.76
N TYR A 152 0.26 -9.59 5.97
CA TYR A 152 1.13 -10.72 5.72
C TYR A 152 1.89 -11.09 6.99
N GLY A 153 1.85 -12.38 7.33
CA GLY A 153 2.60 -12.90 8.46
C GLY A 153 4.09 -12.87 8.18
N VAL A 154 4.82 -12.30 9.14
CA VAL A 154 6.29 -12.23 9.14
C VAL A 154 6.87 -12.95 10.36
N LYS A 155 8.14 -13.36 10.26
CA LYS A 155 8.86 -14.08 11.32
C LYS A 155 9.67 -13.11 12.17
N GLY A 156 9.35 -13.04 13.45
CA GLY A 156 10.13 -12.30 14.44
C GLY A 156 9.86 -10.80 14.41
N THR A 157 10.73 -10.04 15.07
CA THR A 157 10.64 -8.58 15.11
C THR A 157 11.32 -7.98 13.87
N PRO A 158 10.66 -7.05 13.15
CA PRO A 158 11.22 -6.39 11.98
C PRO A 158 12.56 -5.72 12.27
N ALA A 159 13.57 -6.05 11.48
CA ALA A 159 14.85 -5.36 11.53
C ALA A 159 14.79 -4.11 10.65
N VAL A 160 15.36 -3.01 11.14
CA VAL A 160 15.50 -1.76 10.40
C VAL A 160 16.77 -1.83 9.56
N TYR A 161 16.65 -1.55 8.28
CA TYR A 161 17.76 -1.47 7.33
C TYR A 161 17.84 -0.05 6.79
N THR A 162 19.03 0.34 6.38
CA THR A 162 19.17 1.51 5.50
C THR A 162 18.83 1.08 4.09
N THR A 163 18.23 2.00 3.34
CA THR A 163 17.78 1.76 1.97
C THR A 163 18.54 2.62 0.96
N TRP A 164 18.80 2.07 -0.22
CA TRP A 164 19.42 2.76 -1.35
C TRP A 164 18.54 2.68 -2.59
N VAL A 165 18.23 3.83 -3.19
CA VAL A 165 17.76 3.88 -4.58
C VAL A 165 18.89 3.47 -5.50
N TYR A 166 18.57 2.77 -6.57
CA TYR A 166 19.53 2.53 -7.64
C TYR A 166 19.12 3.19 -8.95
N TYR A 167 20.12 3.73 -9.64
CA TYR A 167 20.04 4.27 -10.98
C TYR A 167 20.79 3.34 -11.93
N MET A 168 20.20 3.05 -13.07
CA MET A 168 20.80 2.22 -14.12
C MET A 168 21.33 3.11 -15.23
N SER A 169 22.55 2.86 -15.67
CA SER A 169 23.18 3.68 -16.70
C SER A 169 22.59 3.41 -18.08
N GLY A 170 22.78 4.36 -18.99
CA GLY A 170 22.61 4.10 -20.42
C GLY A 170 23.62 3.07 -20.96
N PRO A 171 23.48 2.68 -22.24
CA PRO A 171 24.35 1.70 -22.86
C PRO A 171 25.82 2.15 -22.95
N ASP A 172 26.11 3.45 -22.93
CA ASP A 172 27.47 4.01 -22.88
C ASP A 172 27.95 4.35 -21.44
N GLY A 173 27.18 3.97 -20.42
CA GLY A 173 27.40 4.36 -19.04
C GLY A 173 26.71 5.67 -18.65
N PHE A 174 26.98 6.13 -17.43
CA PHE A 174 26.42 7.38 -16.92
C PHE A 174 27.01 8.60 -17.63
N ALA A 175 26.16 9.60 -17.83
CA ALA A 175 26.53 10.90 -18.32
C ALA A 175 25.88 11.98 -17.43
N PHE A 176 26.44 13.18 -17.48
CA PHE A 176 25.97 14.32 -16.69
C PHE A 176 25.65 15.50 -17.62
N GLY A 177 24.82 16.42 -17.15
CA GLY A 177 24.57 17.63 -17.90
C GLY A 177 23.84 18.74 -17.14
N THR A 178 23.74 19.88 -17.80
CA THR A 178 23.17 21.11 -17.24
C THR A 178 21.66 21.24 -17.48
N SER A 179 21.02 20.25 -18.09
CA SER A 179 19.61 20.29 -18.48
C SER A 179 18.85 19.09 -17.92
N SER A 180 17.60 19.30 -17.51
CA SER A 180 16.65 18.23 -17.20
C SER A 180 16.10 17.53 -18.45
N THR A 181 16.58 17.91 -19.64
CA THR A 181 16.27 17.21 -20.89
C THR A 181 17.39 16.24 -21.19
N ALA A 182 17.14 14.96 -20.93
CA ALA A 182 18.13 13.92 -21.12
C ALA A 182 18.35 13.57 -22.61
N PRO A 183 19.59 13.25 -23.00
CA PRO A 183 19.92 12.91 -24.38
C PRO A 183 19.46 11.48 -24.75
N THR A 184 19.50 11.17 -26.03
CA THR A 184 19.46 9.78 -26.51
C THR A 184 20.88 9.20 -26.54
N GLN A 185 21.06 7.97 -26.08
CA GLN A 185 22.31 7.22 -26.25
C GLN A 185 22.11 6.05 -27.22
N THR A 186 23.14 5.73 -28.00
CA THR A 186 23.14 4.60 -28.93
C THR A 186 24.46 3.83 -28.83
N ALA A 187 24.42 2.62 -28.28
CA ALA A 187 25.58 1.73 -28.23
C ALA A 187 25.19 0.28 -28.58
N GLY A 188 26.06 -0.43 -29.29
CA GLY A 188 25.84 -1.85 -29.62
C GLY A 188 24.55 -2.13 -30.41
N GLY A 189 24.03 -1.14 -31.15
CA GLY A 189 22.76 -1.24 -31.88
C GLY A 189 21.50 -1.00 -31.04
N LEU A 190 21.63 -0.72 -29.74
CA LEU A 190 20.53 -0.32 -28.87
C LEU A 190 20.49 1.21 -28.77
N THR A 191 19.33 1.80 -29.04
CA THR A 191 19.08 3.25 -28.87
C THR A 191 18.09 3.44 -27.73
N VAL A 192 18.48 4.21 -26.72
CA VAL A 192 17.70 4.46 -25.51
C VAL A 192 17.54 5.96 -25.30
N GLN A 193 16.29 6.40 -25.08
CA GLN A 193 16.03 7.74 -24.58
C GLN A 193 16.29 7.74 -23.08
N LEU A 194 17.30 8.49 -22.63
CA LEU A 194 17.58 8.58 -21.21
C LEU A 194 16.56 9.45 -20.48
N GLN A 195 16.57 9.31 -19.16
CA GLN A 195 15.88 10.15 -18.19
C GLN A 195 16.91 10.97 -17.41
N SER A 196 16.50 12.09 -16.84
CA SER A 196 17.35 12.91 -15.97
C SER A 196 16.86 12.84 -14.53
N VAL A 197 17.76 12.61 -13.61
CA VAL A 197 17.52 12.73 -12.16
C VAL A 197 18.48 13.76 -11.56
N PRO A 198 18.14 14.40 -10.43
CA PRO A 198 19.09 15.24 -9.71
C PRO A 198 20.39 14.47 -9.45
N ASN A 199 21.54 15.07 -9.76
CA ASN A 199 22.83 14.43 -9.55
C ASN A 199 23.13 14.30 -8.04
N PRO A 200 23.28 13.07 -7.51
CA PRO A 200 23.54 12.85 -6.09
C PRO A 200 24.80 13.50 -5.54
N CYS A 201 25.78 13.78 -6.41
CA CYS A 201 27.06 14.40 -6.06
C CYS A 201 27.20 15.85 -6.55
N TYR A 202 26.10 16.53 -6.91
CA TYR A 202 26.15 17.91 -7.40
C TYR A 202 26.69 18.92 -6.36
N TYR A 203 27.44 19.93 -6.85
CA TYR A 203 28.28 20.88 -6.09
C TYR A 203 27.69 21.49 -4.80
N ALA A 204 26.37 21.58 -4.65
CA ALA A 204 25.76 22.43 -3.63
C ALA A 204 25.71 21.82 -2.21
N THR A 205 25.78 20.48 -2.04
CA THR A 205 25.49 19.86 -0.73
C THR A 205 26.29 18.60 -0.34
N THR A 206 26.93 17.86 -1.26
CA THR A 206 27.46 16.49 -0.95
C THR A 206 28.92 16.19 -1.33
N GLN A 207 29.65 17.15 -1.93
CA GLN A 207 31.05 16.96 -2.39
C GLN A 207 32.07 16.60 -1.30
N ALA A 208 31.78 16.92 -0.04
CA ALA A 208 32.69 16.64 1.07
C ALA A 208 32.71 15.17 1.50
N THR A 209 31.80 14.34 0.96
CA THR A 209 31.74 12.91 1.30
C THR A 209 32.80 12.13 0.53
N THR A 210 33.46 11.20 1.21
CA THR A 210 34.44 10.28 0.58
C THR A 210 33.79 9.49 -0.56
N SER A 211 32.52 9.13 -0.41
CA SER A 211 31.73 8.41 -1.42
C SER A 211 31.63 9.16 -2.75
N CYS A 212 31.27 10.44 -2.71
CA CYS A 212 31.22 11.28 -3.90
C CYS A 212 32.62 11.57 -4.48
N GLN A 213 33.65 11.65 -3.64
CA GLN A 213 35.04 11.79 -4.10
C GLN A 213 35.53 10.55 -4.86
N ASP A 214 35.22 9.36 -4.38
CA ASP A 214 35.57 8.09 -5.04
C ASP A 214 34.84 7.95 -6.40
N ILE A 215 33.56 8.33 -6.44
CA ILE A 215 32.78 8.38 -7.68
C ILE A 215 33.36 9.39 -8.66
N HIS A 216 33.73 10.58 -8.19
CA HIS A 216 34.35 11.59 -9.03
C HIS A 216 35.68 11.11 -9.62
N ALA A 217 36.54 10.50 -8.79
CA ALA A 217 37.80 9.92 -9.23
C ALA A 217 37.59 8.82 -10.29
N TYR A 218 36.56 7.98 -10.13
CA TYR A 218 36.15 7.00 -11.12
C TYR A 218 35.82 7.64 -12.47
N PHE A 219 34.94 8.64 -12.50
CA PHE A 219 34.53 9.30 -13.74
C PHE A 219 35.65 10.12 -14.38
N ALA A 220 36.44 10.83 -13.57
CA ALA A 220 37.61 11.58 -14.04
C ALA A 220 38.64 10.65 -14.70
N GLY A 221 38.90 9.48 -14.10
CA GLY A 221 39.78 8.45 -14.68
C GLY A 221 39.24 7.83 -15.97
N LYS A 222 37.95 8.02 -16.28
CA LYS A 222 37.29 7.63 -17.53
C LYS A 222 37.12 8.77 -18.53
N GLY A 223 37.56 9.98 -18.18
CA GLY A 223 37.37 11.18 -19.00
C GLY A 223 35.94 11.70 -19.04
N VAL A 224 35.09 11.28 -18.10
CA VAL A 224 33.70 11.76 -17.97
C VAL A 224 33.69 12.98 -17.04
N SER A 225 33.28 14.13 -17.58
CA SER A 225 33.10 15.38 -16.83
C SER A 225 31.68 15.48 -16.26
N GLY A 226 31.44 16.46 -15.38
CA GLY A 226 30.09 16.77 -14.89
C GLY A 226 29.70 16.12 -13.57
N SER A 227 30.43 15.11 -13.10
CA SER A 227 30.07 14.34 -11.89
C SER A 227 29.90 15.20 -10.63
N PHE A 228 30.62 16.33 -10.55
CA PHE A 228 30.32 17.37 -9.57
C PHE A 228 29.60 18.58 -10.20
N SER A 229 30.03 19.05 -11.39
CA SER A 229 29.66 20.37 -11.96
C SER A 229 28.25 20.48 -12.49
N ASP A 230 27.62 19.34 -12.75
CA ASP A 230 26.40 19.30 -13.52
C ASP A 230 25.24 18.83 -12.62
N PRO A 231 24.11 19.57 -12.59
CA PRO A 231 23.00 19.29 -11.69
C PRO A 231 22.20 18.03 -12.03
N TRP A 232 22.38 17.48 -13.24
CA TRP A 232 21.62 16.33 -13.70
C TRP A 232 22.52 15.13 -14.00
N LEU A 233 22.10 13.97 -13.49
CA LEU A 233 22.59 12.65 -13.86
C LEU A 233 21.63 12.06 -14.89
N TYR A 234 22.16 11.60 -16.03
CA TYR A 234 21.38 10.93 -17.05
C TYR A 234 21.43 9.41 -16.88
N ILE A 235 20.25 8.81 -16.79
CA ILE A 235 20.04 7.41 -16.44
C ILE A 235 19.14 6.76 -17.49
N GLN A 236 19.26 5.45 -17.65
CA GLN A 236 18.30 4.69 -18.45
C GLN A 236 17.01 4.47 -17.65
N ASP A 237 17.15 4.08 -16.38
CA ASP A 237 16.03 3.67 -15.54
C ASP A 237 16.41 3.73 -14.05
N THR A 238 15.44 3.62 -13.16
CA THR A 238 15.64 3.76 -11.70
C THR A 238 14.70 2.87 -10.91
N SER A 239 15.14 2.45 -9.72
CA SER A 239 14.32 1.71 -8.79
C SER A 239 13.06 2.45 -8.33
N ASP A 240 13.02 3.77 -8.50
CA ASP A 240 11.84 4.62 -8.26
C ASP A 240 10.76 4.53 -9.33
N ALA A 241 11.07 3.96 -10.50
CA ALA A 241 10.11 3.88 -11.58
C ALA A 241 8.92 3.01 -11.13
N PRO A 242 7.65 3.41 -11.39
CA PRO A 242 6.48 2.66 -10.90
C PRO A 242 6.46 1.18 -11.34
N ASP A 243 7.08 0.87 -12.48
CA ASP A 243 7.20 -0.47 -13.06
C ASP A 243 8.38 -1.29 -12.52
N ILE A 244 9.31 -0.66 -11.80
CA ILE A 244 10.37 -1.33 -11.03
C ILE A 244 10.01 -1.36 -9.55
N ASN A 245 9.78 -0.20 -8.94
CA ASN A 245 9.32 0.00 -7.55
C ASN A 245 10.11 -0.86 -6.54
N ASP A 246 11.41 -0.66 -6.50
CA ASP A 246 12.36 -1.49 -5.76
C ASP A 246 13.37 -0.61 -4.98
N VAL A 247 14.06 -1.20 -4.03
CA VAL A 247 15.12 -0.54 -3.26
C VAL A 247 16.11 -1.58 -2.72
N LEU A 248 17.37 -1.21 -2.60
CA LEU A 248 18.36 -2.06 -1.95
C LEU A 248 18.26 -1.90 -0.43
N TYR A 249 18.01 -2.99 0.29
CA TYR A 249 18.12 -3.06 1.75
C TYR A 249 19.52 -3.52 2.15
N SER A 250 20.18 -2.81 3.07
CA SER A 250 21.47 -3.23 3.64
C SER A 250 21.62 -2.89 5.11
N LEU A 251 22.25 -3.79 5.87
CA LEU A 251 22.52 -3.59 7.29
C LEU A 251 23.54 -2.47 7.47
N SER A 252 23.09 -1.30 7.88
CA SER A 252 23.96 -0.21 8.30
C SER A 252 24.55 -0.52 9.67
N ASN A 253 25.68 -1.23 9.74
CA ASN A 253 26.59 -0.93 10.84
C ASN A 253 27.32 0.36 10.48
N ARG A 254 27.00 1.47 11.17
CA ARG A 254 27.67 2.78 11.00
C ARG A 254 29.19 2.76 11.29
N GLN A 255 29.78 1.56 11.43
CA GLN A 255 31.14 1.31 11.86
C GLN A 255 31.69 0.03 11.21
N THR A 256 31.62 -0.05 9.87
CA THR A 256 32.36 -0.97 8.97
C THR A 256 32.32 -2.48 9.24
N LYS A 257 31.77 -3.24 8.30
CA LYS A 257 32.59 -4.13 7.42
C LYS A 257 31.94 -4.44 6.05
N TYR A 258 30.66 -4.11 5.83
CA TYR A 258 30.08 -3.85 4.49
C TYR A 258 28.97 -2.78 4.53
N GLY A 259 29.01 -1.87 5.51
CA GLY A 259 28.13 -0.70 5.55
C GLY A 259 28.42 0.17 4.34
N SER A 260 27.54 0.09 3.35
CA SER A 260 27.71 0.79 2.08
C SER A 260 27.80 2.30 2.34
N PRO A 261 28.67 3.02 1.61
CA PRO A 261 28.68 4.47 1.65
C PRO A 261 27.35 5.04 1.17
N SER A 262 27.11 6.32 1.49
CA SER A 262 25.91 7.02 1.03
C SER A 262 25.76 7.04 -0.49
N ASN A 263 26.86 6.90 -1.24
CA ASN A 263 26.85 6.74 -2.69
C ASN A 263 27.93 5.76 -3.13
N PHE A 264 27.61 4.87 -4.07
CA PHE A 264 28.61 4.04 -4.75
C PHE A 264 28.14 3.60 -6.13
N ILE A 265 29.08 3.21 -6.98
CA ILE A 265 28.80 2.69 -8.32
C ILE A 265 29.36 1.29 -8.45
N THR A 266 28.61 0.40 -9.08
CA THR A 266 29.05 -0.94 -9.50
C THR A 266 29.18 -0.98 -11.02
N TYR A 267 30.20 -1.68 -11.52
CA TYR A 267 30.54 -1.71 -12.94
C TYR A 267 31.35 -2.97 -13.30
N ALA A 268 31.69 -3.13 -14.58
CA ALA A 268 32.29 -4.37 -15.10
C ALA A 268 31.37 -5.60 -14.86
N GLY A 269 30.11 -5.43 -15.26
CA GLY A 269 29.03 -6.39 -15.30
C GLY A 269 28.00 -5.92 -16.35
N PRO A 270 26.73 -6.35 -16.29
CA PRO A 270 26.17 -7.29 -15.31
C PRO A 270 26.59 -8.75 -15.59
N HIS A 271 26.56 -9.58 -14.55
CA HIS A 271 26.78 -11.02 -14.60
C HIS A 271 25.65 -11.76 -13.85
N PRO A 272 24.76 -12.49 -14.57
CA PRO A 272 24.74 -12.69 -16.03
C PRO A 272 24.46 -11.41 -16.83
N THR A 273 24.66 -11.42 -18.15
CA THR A 273 24.47 -10.20 -18.98
C THR A 273 23.02 -9.71 -19.03
N SER A 274 22.08 -10.58 -18.65
CA SER A 274 20.68 -10.23 -18.50
C SER A 274 20.01 -11.21 -17.53
N PRO A 275 19.24 -10.70 -16.55
CA PRO A 275 18.46 -11.58 -15.65
C PRO A 275 17.38 -12.36 -16.43
N TYR A 276 16.99 -11.89 -17.62
CA TYR A 276 15.95 -12.52 -18.44
C TYR A 276 16.38 -13.75 -19.20
N THR A 277 17.69 -13.89 -19.46
CA THR A 277 18.25 -15.06 -20.13
C THR A 277 19.13 -15.90 -19.21
N GLY A 278 19.60 -15.30 -18.10
CA GLY A 278 20.46 -15.96 -17.12
C GLY A 278 19.74 -16.87 -16.12
N TYR A 279 18.43 -16.69 -15.91
CA TYR A 279 17.69 -17.41 -14.87
C TYR A 279 16.47 -18.17 -15.38
N THR A 280 16.19 -19.30 -14.72
CA THR A 280 15.00 -20.12 -14.93
C THR A 280 13.95 -19.87 -13.85
N LEU A 281 12.69 -20.29 -14.08
CA LEU A 281 11.65 -20.27 -13.04
C LEU A 281 12.10 -21.02 -11.78
N GLN A 282 12.85 -22.12 -11.92
CA GLN A 282 13.37 -22.86 -10.78
C GLN A 282 14.35 -22.02 -9.94
N ASN A 283 15.11 -21.12 -10.57
CA ASN A 283 15.98 -20.20 -9.83
C ASN A 283 15.17 -19.18 -9.02
N TYR A 284 14.06 -18.69 -9.58
CA TYR A 284 13.14 -17.82 -8.84
C TYR A 284 12.52 -18.58 -7.67
N ASN A 285 11.91 -19.75 -7.91
CA ASN A 285 11.27 -20.53 -6.86
C ASN A 285 12.20 -20.88 -5.69
N ASN A 286 13.50 -21.05 -5.97
CA ASN A 286 14.53 -21.36 -4.98
C ASN A 286 15.20 -20.13 -4.37
N GLY A 287 14.88 -18.90 -4.80
CA GLY A 287 15.51 -17.67 -4.32
C GLY A 287 16.99 -17.54 -4.67
N THR A 288 17.43 -18.10 -5.81
CA THR A 288 18.86 -18.12 -6.20
C THR A 288 19.23 -17.09 -7.26
N ILE A 289 18.44 -16.03 -7.40
CA ILE A 289 18.66 -14.95 -8.38
C ILE A 289 19.68 -13.96 -7.80
N SER A 290 20.72 -13.62 -8.56
CA SER A 290 21.78 -12.71 -8.10
C SER A 290 22.56 -12.10 -9.26
N GLU A 291 22.25 -10.86 -9.63
CA GLU A 291 23.07 -10.09 -10.58
C GLU A 291 24.31 -9.56 -9.89
N SER A 292 25.45 -9.61 -10.59
CA SER A 292 26.73 -9.19 -10.00
C SER A 292 27.60 -8.34 -10.92
N TYR A 293 28.44 -7.53 -10.30
CA TYR A 293 29.40 -6.64 -10.93
C TYR A 293 30.77 -6.91 -10.32
N ASN A 294 31.79 -7.11 -11.17
CA ASN A 294 33.12 -7.50 -10.69
C ASN A 294 33.88 -6.37 -10.01
N ARG A 295 33.42 -5.13 -10.17
CA ARG A 295 34.05 -3.94 -9.60
C ARG A 295 33.00 -2.99 -9.05
N SER A 296 33.42 -2.22 -8.06
CA SER A 296 32.65 -1.11 -7.55
C SER A 296 33.59 -0.02 -7.03
N THR A 297 33.05 1.15 -6.71
CA THR A 297 33.79 2.20 -5.99
C THR A 297 34.02 1.86 -4.52
N ILE A 298 33.39 0.78 -4.02
CA ILE A 298 33.72 0.16 -2.74
C ILE A 298 34.65 -1.06 -2.95
N PRO A 299 35.34 -1.56 -1.91
CA PRO A 299 36.22 -2.71 -2.06
C PRO A 299 35.47 -3.99 -2.48
N GLY A 300 35.80 -4.51 -3.66
CA GLY A 300 35.38 -5.85 -4.12
C GLY A 300 34.21 -5.86 -5.13
N PRO A 301 33.80 -7.07 -5.55
CA PRO A 301 32.60 -7.25 -6.36
C PRO A 301 31.35 -6.95 -5.55
N PHE A 302 30.25 -6.63 -6.24
CA PHE A 302 28.96 -6.35 -5.63
C PHE A 302 27.87 -7.15 -6.33
N GLY A 303 26.92 -7.69 -5.56
CA GLY A 303 25.81 -8.45 -6.10
C GLY A 303 24.50 -8.08 -5.43
N THR A 304 23.43 -8.13 -6.20
CA THR A 304 22.05 -7.84 -5.76
C THR A 304 21.14 -9.00 -6.11
N SER A 305 20.23 -9.30 -5.19
CA SER A 305 19.14 -10.24 -5.37
C SER A 305 17.81 -9.48 -5.39
N PRO A 306 16.75 -10.05 -5.99
CA PRO A 306 15.46 -9.39 -6.03
C PRO A 306 14.87 -9.20 -4.64
N THR A 307 14.23 -8.05 -4.41
CA THR A 307 13.34 -7.82 -3.26
C THR A 307 11.92 -8.32 -3.56
N ASN A 308 10.93 -7.90 -2.77
CA ASN A 308 9.52 -8.09 -3.07
C ASN A 308 9.12 -7.61 -4.48
N ALA A 309 9.75 -6.55 -4.99
CA ALA A 309 9.47 -6.06 -6.32
C ALA A 309 9.95 -7.02 -7.42
N GLY A 310 10.71 -8.06 -7.08
CA GLY A 310 11.17 -9.11 -7.98
C GLY A 310 12.16 -8.65 -9.05
N TYR A 311 12.62 -7.39 -8.99
CA TYR A 311 13.54 -6.80 -9.95
C TYR A 311 14.99 -6.91 -9.47
N VAL A 312 15.94 -6.94 -10.41
CA VAL A 312 17.37 -6.85 -10.11
C VAL A 312 18.03 -5.90 -11.10
N PRO A 313 18.81 -4.90 -10.67
CA PRO A 313 19.40 -3.91 -11.56
C PRO A 313 20.42 -4.51 -12.53
N TYR A 314 20.19 -4.30 -13.83
CA TYR A 314 21.07 -4.79 -14.90
C TYR A 314 21.32 -3.67 -15.93
N SER A 315 22.53 -3.11 -15.92
CA SER A 315 22.99 -2.11 -16.90
C SER A 315 24.52 -2.06 -16.87
N PRO A 316 25.22 -1.40 -17.80
CA PRO A 316 26.69 -1.34 -17.76
C PRO A 316 27.27 -0.84 -16.42
N GLN A 317 26.56 0.10 -15.77
CA GLN A 317 26.90 0.64 -14.45
C GLN A 317 25.62 0.87 -13.63
N VAL A 318 25.66 0.56 -12.34
CA VAL A 318 24.54 0.87 -11.41
C VAL A 318 25.06 1.78 -10.32
N TRP A 319 24.37 2.90 -10.11
CA TRP A 319 24.66 3.84 -9.03
C TRP A 319 23.67 3.62 -7.90
N TYR A 320 24.15 3.37 -6.69
CA TYR A 320 23.34 3.28 -5.48
C TYR A 320 23.50 4.55 -4.66
N SER A 321 22.38 5.19 -4.31
CA SER A 321 22.35 6.34 -3.40
C SER A 321 21.49 6.03 -2.19
N GLU A 322 22.04 6.27 -1.01
CA GLU A 322 21.35 6.15 0.27
C GLU A 322 20.14 7.08 0.30
N ARG A 323 19.11 6.64 1.00
CA ARG A 323 17.79 7.25 0.88
C ARG A 323 17.00 7.34 2.15
N GLY A 324 17.08 6.35 3.02
CA GLY A 324 16.35 6.36 4.28
C GLY A 324 16.44 5.02 4.96
N PHE A 325 15.32 4.59 5.54
CA PHE A 325 15.22 3.29 6.19
C PHE A 325 14.04 2.49 5.63
N GLY A 326 14.07 1.19 5.87
CA GLY A 326 12.95 0.30 5.61
C GLY A 326 13.03 -0.93 6.49
N TYR A 327 11.97 -1.74 6.47
CA TYR A 327 11.89 -2.96 7.25
C TYR A 327 12.08 -4.20 6.38
N ASP A 328 12.76 -5.19 6.93
CA ASP A 328 12.92 -6.49 6.27
C ASP A 328 12.69 -7.61 7.28
N ASN A 329 11.80 -8.52 6.89
CA ASN A 329 11.52 -9.76 7.56
C ASN A 329 11.13 -10.87 6.59
N ASN A 330 11.51 -12.08 6.98
CA ASN A 330 11.06 -13.28 6.29
C ASN A 330 9.57 -13.54 6.52
N ILE A 331 8.85 -13.79 5.44
CA ILE A 331 7.43 -14.15 5.50
C ILE A 331 7.19 -15.55 6.10
N THR A 332 5.98 -15.76 6.64
CA THR A 332 5.49 -17.08 7.09
C THR A 332 4.72 -17.84 6.01
N ASN A 333 4.43 -17.20 4.88
CA ASN A 333 3.51 -17.66 3.84
C ASN A 333 2.06 -17.87 4.36
N SER A 334 1.66 -17.11 5.38
CA SER A 334 0.32 -17.10 5.98
C SER A 334 -0.05 -15.67 6.39
N GLY A 335 -1.32 -15.42 6.71
CA GLY A 335 -1.75 -14.13 7.24
C GLY A 335 -1.48 -14.00 8.74
N SER A 336 -1.17 -12.79 9.18
CA SER A 336 -1.17 -12.39 10.59
C SER A 336 -2.48 -11.66 10.89
N LEU A 337 -3.13 -11.95 12.03
CA LEU A 337 -4.44 -11.38 12.38
C LEU A 337 -4.29 -10.44 13.59
N PRO A 338 -3.74 -9.22 13.43
CA PRO A 338 -3.56 -8.28 14.52
C PRO A 338 -4.89 -7.84 15.14
N ILE A 339 -5.98 -7.78 14.36
CA ILE A 339 -7.32 -7.45 14.87
C ILE A 339 -8.31 -8.50 14.39
N SER A 340 -8.79 -9.33 15.33
CA SER A 340 -9.90 -10.24 15.04
C SER A 340 -11.18 -9.47 14.75
N ILE A 341 -12.02 -10.00 13.85
CA ILE A 341 -13.39 -9.52 13.65
C ILE A 341 -14.13 -9.62 14.97
N GLN A 342 -14.53 -8.47 15.48
CA GLN A 342 -15.33 -8.34 16.67
C GLN A 342 -16.25 -7.12 16.54
N LYS A 343 -17.26 -7.07 17.41
CA LYS A 343 -18.19 -5.95 17.48
C LYS A 343 -17.46 -4.67 17.88
N SER A 344 -17.74 -3.59 17.16
CA SER A 344 -17.13 -2.29 17.43
C SER A 344 -17.26 -1.87 18.89
N THR A 345 -16.10 -1.53 19.45
CA THR A 345 -15.94 -0.94 20.77
C THR A 345 -14.92 0.18 20.69
N ALA A 346 -14.90 1.07 21.68
CA ALA A 346 -13.86 2.10 21.78
C ALA A 346 -12.45 1.47 21.77
N THR A 347 -12.26 0.35 22.46
CA THR A 347 -10.99 -0.39 22.50
C THR A 347 -10.58 -0.90 21.11
N GLN A 348 -11.52 -1.46 20.35
CA GLN A 348 -11.23 -1.90 18.99
C GLN A 348 -10.84 -0.73 18.08
N GLY A 349 -11.48 0.44 18.26
CA GLY A 349 -11.09 1.66 17.55
C GLY A 349 -9.67 2.11 17.88
N GLN A 350 -9.23 1.97 19.13
CA GLN A 350 -7.84 2.23 19.53
C GLN A 350 -6.86 1.23 18.91
N PHE A 351 -7.23 -0.06 18.78
CA PHE A 351 -6.39 -1.03 18.09
C PHE A 351 -6.25 -0.72 16.60
N PHE A 352 -7.34 -0.34 15.91
CA PHE A 352 -7.26 0.11 14.52
C PHE A 352 -6.36 1.34 14.39
N ALA A 353 -6.56 2.36 15.23
CA ALA A 353 -5.73 3.55 15.21
C ALA A 353 -4.23 3.26 15.46
N ALA A 354 -3.92 2.32 16.37
CA ALA A 354 -2.55 1.92 16.65
C ALA A 354 -1.91 1.09 15.53
N GLN A 355 -2.65 0.16 14.91
CA GLN A 355 -2.15 -0.68 13.82
C GLN A 355 -1.99 0.09 12.51
N LEU A 356 -2.86 1.09 12.27
CA LEU A 356 -2.90 1.90 11.05
C LEU A 356 -2.18 3.24 11.19
N ALA A 357 -1.43 3.45 12.28
CA ALA A 357 -0.57 4.62 12.41
C ALA A 357 0.54 4.60 11.34
N PRO A 358 1.04 5.78 10.92
CA PRO A 358 2.21 5.84 10.04
C PRO A 358 3.42 5.14 10.65
N GLU A 359 4.27 4.57 9.79
CA GLU A 359 5.42 3.76 10.21
C GLU A 359 6.46 4.60 10.94
N THR A 360 6.93 4.12 12.09
CA THR A 360 8.09 4.69 12.77
C THR A 360 9.35 3.89 12.46
N ASN A 361 10.52 4.47 12.69
CA ASN A 361 11.82 3.81 12.63
C ASN A 361 12.15 3.00 13.90
N THR A 362 11.19 2.77 14.78
CA THR A 362 11.35 1.99 16.01
C THR A 362 10.45 0.75 16.01
N ASN A 363 10.70 -0.18 16.93
CA ASN A 363 9.84 -1.33 17.10
C ASN A 363 8.57 -0.95 17.89
N SER A 364 7.58 -0.42 17.17
CA SER A 364 6.26 -0.05 17.67
C SER A 364 5.17 -0.96 17.05
N SER A 365 3.91 -0.74 17.45
CA SER A 365 2.83 -1.68 17.17
C SER A 365 2.17 -1.52 15.80
N GLU A 366 2.43 -0.44 15.08
CA GLU A 366 1.85 -0.23 13.75
C GLU A 366 2.34 -1.29 12.77
N ILE A 367 1.50 -1.61 11.79
CA ILE A 367 1.87 -2.51 10.69
C ILE A 367 2.97 -1.85 9.87
N LYS A 368 4.05 -2.58 9.60
CA LYS A 368 5.22 -2.09 8.85
C LYS A 368 5.29 -2.72 7.48
N ALA A 369 5.82 -2.04 6.48
CA ALA A 369 6.12 -2.61 5.16
C ALA A 369 7.35 -3.54 5.23
N ASP A 370 7.23 -4.64 5.98
CA ASP A 370 8.33 -5.49 6.41
C ASP A 370 8.39 -6.85 5.71
N ALA A 371 7.34 -7.23 4.97
CA ALA A 371 7.33 -8.51 4.28
C ALA A 371 8.21 -8.44 3.02
N VAL A 372 9.32 -9.19 3.02
CA VAL A 372 10.26 -9.28 1.90
C VAL A 372 9.65 -9.82 0.60
N ASN A 373 8.50 -10.47 0.69
CA ASN A 373 7.70 -10.89 -0.46
C ASN A 373 6.20 -10.74 -0.14
N ALA A 374 5.34 -10.86 -1.14
CA ALA A 374 3.90 -10.75 -1.01
C ALA A 374 3.21 -12.14 -1.11
N PRO A 375 3.02 -12.86 0.02
CA PRO A 375 2.34 -14.15 0.08
C PRO A 375 0.82 -14.00 0.05
N MET A 376 0.31 -13.30 -0.96
CA MET A 376 -1.12 -13.01 -1.11
C MET A 376 -1.96 -14.29 -1.04
N ALA A 377 -1.52 -15.35 -1.70
CA ALA A 377 -2.26 -16.60 -1.79
C ALA A 377 -2.39 -17.30 -0.42
N GLY A 378 -1.28 -17.45 0.31
CA GLY A 378 -1.28 -18.03 1.66
C GLY A 378 -2.03 -17.18 2.69
N THR A 379 -1.97 -15.85 2.53
CA THR A 379 -2.72 -14.90 3.37
C THR A 379 -4.23 -15.02 3.12
N LEU A 380 -4.68 -15.10 1.87
CA LEU A 380 -6.08 -15.32 1.54
C LEU A 380 -6.59 -16.70 1.99
N THR A 381 -5.75 -17.73 1.97
CA THR A 381 -6.06 -19.02 2.61
C THR A 381 -6.27 -18.87 4.11
N SER A 382 -5.40 -18.12 4.80
CA SER A 382 -5.52 -17.84 6.23
C SER A 382 -6.81 -17.05 6.56
N ALA A 383 -7.15 -16.07 5.73
CA ALA A 383 -8.42 -15.34 5.82
C ALA A 383 -9.63 -16.26 5.64
N TYR A 384 -9.58 -17.18 4.67
CA TYR A 384 -10.64 -18.17 4.44
C TYR A 384 -10.81 -19.10 5.65
N ASP A 385 -9.72 -19.63 6.19
CA ASP A 385 -9.76 -20.54 7.35
C ASP A 385 -10.30 -19.82 8.60
N TYR A 386 -9.89 -18.57 8.82
CA TYR A 386 -10.42 -17.74 9.90
C TYR A 386 -11.93 -17.48 9.73
N LEU A 387 -12.34 -17.06 8.54
CA LEU A 387 -13.75 -16.76 8.25
C LEU A 387 -14.64 -18.01 8.28
N THR A 388 -14.12 -19.19 8.00
CA THR A 388 -14.87 -20.46 8.07
C THR A 388 -14.81 -21.11 9.44
N GLY A 389 -14.02 -20.58 10.37
CA GLY A 389 -13.86 -21.10 11.73
C GLY A 389 -12.95 -22.32 11.83
N ALA A 390 -12.12 -22.57 10.81
CA ALA A 390 -11.08 -23.58 10.84
C ALA A 390 -9.87 -23.14 11.69
N SER A 391 -9.65 -21.83 11.85
CA SER A 391 -8.57 -21.26 12.66
C SER A 391 -8.98 -19.93 13.32
N GLY A 392 -8.15 -19.46 14.26
CA GLY A 392 -8.28 -18.15 14.90
C GLY A 392 -9.42 -18.00 15.92
N PRO A 393 -9.63 -16.77 16.43
CA PRO A 393 -10.69 -16.48 17.40
C PRO A 393 -12.09 -16.72 16.84
N LYS A 394 -13.06 -17.01 17.73
CA LYS A 394 -14.45 -17.19 17.31
C LYS A 394 -15.04 -15.88 16.77
N LEU A 395 -15.63 -15.92 15.59
CA LEU A 395 -16.37 -14.80 15.02
C LEU A 395 -17.61 -14.45 15.87
N PRO A 396 -18.04 -13.17 15.89
CA PRO A 396 -19.31 -12.78 16.47
C PRO A 396 -20.45 -13.65 15.93
N SER A 397 -21.25 -14.22 16.83
CA SER A 397 -22.37 -15.08 16.46
C SER A 397 -23.69 -14.36 16.68
N SER A 398 -24.62 -14.52 15.74
CA SER A 398 -26.02 -14.10 15.89
C SER A 398 -26.95 -15.27 15.57
N THR A 399 -28.25 -15.10 15.83
CA THR A 399 -29.30 -16.10 15.51
C THR A 399 -29.42 -16.38 14.02
N CYS A 400 -28.90 -15.50 13.15
CA CYS A 400 -28.84 -15.69 11.71
C CYS A 400 -27.40 -15.53 11.21
N THR A 401 -27.00 -16.31 10.20
CA THR A 401 -25.64 -16.27 9.68
C THR A 401 -25.29 -14.89 9.14
N SER A 402 -24.26 -14.26 9.70
CA SER A 402 -23.67 -13.02 9.16
C SER A 402 -23.05 -13.27 7.78
N LYS A 403 -23.16 -12.27 6.89
CA LYS A 403 -22.39 -12.26 5.64
C LYS A 403 -20.93 -11.97 5.96
N LYS A 404 -20.02 -12.61 5.23
CA LYS A 404 -18.56 -12.52 5.43
C LYS A 404 -17.92 -11.95 4.18
N TYR A 405 -17.04 -10.97 4.35
CA TYR A 405 -16.36 -10.26 3.27
C TYR A 405 -14.87 -10.16 3.56
N VAL A 406 -14.07 -10.25 2.50
CA VAL A 406 -12.65 -9.93 2.52
C VAL A 406 -12.45 -8.73 1.61
N VAL A 407 -11.78 -7.70 2.12
CA VAL A 407 -11.33 -6.55 1.34
C VAL A 407 -9.82 -6.60 1.32
N LEU A 408 -9.26 -6.96 0.17
CA LEU A 408 -7.81 -7.00 -0.04
C LEU A 408 -7.34 -5.63 -0.54
N VAL A 409 -6.41 -5.03 0.18
CA VAL A 409 -5.76 -3.76 -0.14
C VAL A 409 -4.30 -4.08 -0.44
N THR A 410 -3.89 -3.96 -1.71
CA THR A 410 -2.59 -4.43 -2.22
C THR A 410 -2.13 -3.54 -3.37
N ASP A 411 -0.83 -3.49 -3.60
CA ASP A 411 -0.24 -2.89 -4.81
C ASP A 411 -0.29 -3.84 -6.02
N GLY A 412 -0.73 -5.09 -5.82
CA GLY A 412 -1.03 -6.04 -6.89
C GLY A 412 0.15 -6.90 -7.35
N LEU A 413 1.19 -7.04 -6.53
CA LEU A 413 2.40 -7.79 -6.87
C LEU A 413 2.53 -9.10 -6.06
N PRO A 414 1.75 -10.17 -6.32
CA PRO A 414 1.97 -11.46 -5.69
C PRO A 414 3.33 -12.03 -6.12
N THR A 415 4.23 -12.25 -5.17
CA THR A 415 5.57 -12.79 -5.45
C THR A 415 5.82 -14.15 -4.84
N VAL A 416 4.82 -14.75 -4.18
CA VAL A 416 4.93 -16.08 -3.57
C VAL A 416 3.68 -16.92 -3.82
N ASP A 417 3.89 -18.19 -4.16
CA ASP A 417 2.81 -19.17 -4.27
C ASP A 417 2.47 -19.88 -2.94
N ASN A 418 1.41 -20.68 -2.94
CA ASN A 418 0.97 -21.45 -1.77
C ASN A 418 2.00 -22.47 -1.25
N ASN A 419 3.00 -22.84 -2.05
CA ASN A 419 4.07 -23.75 -1.65
C ASN A 419 5.32 -22.99 -1.16
N GLY A 420 5.28 -21.65 -1.14
CA GLY A 420 6.41 -20.79 -0.76
C GLY A 420 7.42 -20.54 -1.88
N GLY A 421 7.12 -20.96 -3.12
CA GLY A 421 7.96 -20.67 -4.27
C GLY A 421 7.87 -19.19 -4.64
N LEU A 422 9.02 -18.53 -4.85
CA LEU A 422 9.06 -17.14 -5.29
C LEU A 422 8.87 -17.02 -6.80
N TRP A 423 8.20 -15.96 -7.24
CA TRP A 423 7.87 -15.73 -8.65
C TRP A 423 8.52 -14.46 -9.18
N PRO A 424 8.87 -14.42 -10.49
CA PRO A 424 9.30 -13.18 -11.13
C PRO A 424 8.15 -12.15 -11.12
N PRO A 425 8.45 -10.85 -11.15
CA PRO A 425 7.44 -9.82 -11.00
C PRO A 425 6.48 -9.73 -12.19
N LEU A 426 5.27 -9.28 -11.89
CA LEU A 426 4.23 -9.02 -12.87
C LEU A 426 4.46 -7.66 -13.55
N GLY A 427 4.93 -7.65 -14.80
CA GLY A 427 4.98 -6.44 -15.64
C GLY A 427 6.09 -6.45 -16.68
N LEU A 428 7.11 -7.29 -16.50
CA LEU A 428 8.17 -7.47 -17.49
C LEU A 428 7.61 -8.24 -18.70
N PRO A 429 8.17 -8.11 -19.92
CA PRO A 429 7.67 -8.77 -21.15
C PRO A 429 7.54 -10.31 -21.08
N PHE A 430 7.92 -10.93 -19.96
CA PHE A 430 7.83 -12.35 -19.65
C PHE A 430 6.63 -12.77 -18.78
N THR A 431 5.77 -11.84 -18.31
CA THR A 431 4.54 -12.25 -17.60
C THR A 431 3.70 -13.24 -18.38
N HIS A 432 3.67 -13.11 -19.71
CA HIS A 432 2.96 -14.01 -20.60
C HIS A 432 3.53 -15.44 -20.66
N LYS A 433 4.77 -15.68 -20.21
CA LYS A 433 5.43 -17.00 -20.26
C LYS A 433 5.22 -17.82 -18.99
N TYR A 434 5.13 -17.16 -17.84
CA TYR A 434 5.06 -17.81 -16.53
C TYR A 434 3.72 -17.62 -15.83
N TYR A 435 3.02 -16.51 -16.08
CA TYR A 435 1.66 -16.31 -15.59
C TYR A 435 0.67 -16.73 -16.69
N PRO A 436 -0.32 -17.60 -16.39
CA PRO A 436 -1.42 -17.79 -17.30
C PRO A 436 -2.12 -16.44 -17.48
N SER A 437 -2.44 -16.09 -18.73
CA SER A 437 -3.16 -14.85 -19.05
C SER A 437 -4.37 -14.69 -18.13
N SER A 438 -4.63 -13.46 -17.68
CA SER A 438 -5.71 -13.06 -16.76
C SER A 438 -7.12 -13.55 -17.13
N SER A 439 -7.31 -14.14 -18.30
CA SER A 439 -8.47 -14.93 -18.69
C SER A 439 -8.64 -16.29 -17.98
N SER A 440 -7.65 -16.80 -17.24
CA SER A 440 -7.70 -18.13 -16.62
C SER A 440 -8.23 -18.17 -15.18
N LEU A 441 -8.46 -17.02 -14.53
CA LEU A 441 -9.22 -16.94 -13.26
C LEU A 441 -10.74 -17.00 -13.48
N ARG A 442 -11.20 -17.76 -14.50
CA ARG A 442 -12.59 -18.19 -14.56
C ARG A 442 -12.76 -19.37 -13.61
N ALA A 443 -13.45 -19.13 -12.50
CA ALA A 443 -14.05 -20.21 -11.72
C ALA A 443 -14.78 -21.16 -12.68
N LYS A 444 -14.33 -22.43 -12.72
CA LYS A 444 -15.07 -23.48 -13.43
C LYS A 444 -16.47 -23.54 -12.81
N PRO A 445 -17.56 -23.42 -13.59
CA PRO A 445 -18.89 -23.66 -13.05
C PRO A 445 -18.99 -25.15 -12.69
N SER A 446 -19.02 -25.48 -11.40
CA SER A 446 -19.27 -26.84 -10.96
C SER A 446 -20.68 -27.25 -11.38
N GLN A 447 -20.78 -28.47 -11.91
CA GLN A 447 -22.02 -29.09 -12.35
C GLN A 447 -23.12 -29.03 -11.28
N ARG A 448 -24.36 -28.92 -11.77
CA ARG A 448 -25.61 -28.86 -11.00
C ARG A 448 -25.66 -29.91 -9.87
N VAL A 449 -25.67 -29.43 -8.63
CA VAL A 449 -26.40 -30.05 -7.53
C VAL A 449 -27.26 -28.97 -6.91
N ARG A 450 -28.58 -29.22 -6.84
CA ARG A 450 -29.54 -28.29 -6.22
C ARG A 450 -29.30 -28.26 -4.71
N SER A 451 -28.64 -27.22 -4.20
CA SER A 451 -28.83 -26.69 -2.85
C SER A 451 -28.14 -25.33 -2.71
N CYS A 452 -28.71 -24.45 -1.89
CA CYS A 452 -28.40 -23.03 -1.78
C CYS A 452 -26.91 -22.75 -1.51
N ALA A 453 -26.20 -22.21 -2.51
CA ALA A 453 -24.89 -21.57 -2.36
C ALA A 453 -24.78 -20.43 -3.37
N TYR A 454 -24.37 -19.24 -2.92
CA TYR A 454 -24.12 -18.08 -3.78
C TYR A 454 -22.67 -17.60 -3.62
N PRO A 455 -22.06 -17.02 -4.68
CA PRO A 455 -20.61 -16.90 -4.83
C PRO A 455 -20.01 -15.66 -4.14
N CYS A 456 -18.73 -15.73 -3.78
CA CYS A 456 -17.91 -14.58 -3.40
C CYS A 456 -17.68 -13.66 -4.61
N HIS A 457 -17.87 -12.36 -4.43
CA HIS A 457 -17.54 -11.32 -5.42
C HIS A 457 -16.22 -10.63 -5.05
N ILE A 458 -15.25 -10.63 -5.97
CA ILE A 458 -14.06 -9.80 -5.91
C ILE A 458 -14.35 -8.56 -6.79
N ILE A 459 -14.20 -7.36 -6.23
CA ILE A 459 -14.36 -6.09 -6.97
C ILE A 459 -12.97 -5.48 -7.10
N TRP A 460 -12.57 -5.16 -8.34
CA TRP A 460 -11.32 -4.47 -8.68
C TRP A 460 -11.66 -3.05 -9.11
N TRP A 461 -10.91 -2.05 -8.64
CA TRP A 461 -11.14 -0.63 -8.93
C TRP A 461 -9.93 -0.07 -9.69
N PRO A 462 -10.04 0.27 -10.99
CA PRO A 462 -9.00 1.02 -11.67
C PRO A 462 -9.21 2.53 -11.48
N GLY A 463 -8.18 3.21 -10.97
CA GLY A 463 -8.08 4.68 -10.96
C GLY A 463 -8.08 5.25 -12.38
N GLY A 464 -8.74 6.39 -12.56
CA GLY A 464 -9.01 7.02 -13.85
C GLY A 464 -8.06 8.14 -14.28
N GLY A 465 -8.08 8.42 -15.59
CA GLY A 465 -7.48 9.57 -16.30
C GLY A 465 -6.49 9.10 -17.37
N SER A 466 -6.60 9.35 -18.68
CA SER A 466 -7.28 10.41 -19.42
C SER A 466 -7.74 9.96 -20.82
N LEU A 467 -8.73 10.69 -21.35
CA LEU A 467 -9.36 10.56 -22.67
C LEU A 467 -8.34 10.63 -23.84
N ALA A 468 -8.15 9.51 -24.53
CA ALA A 468 -7.65 9.49 -25.91
C ALA A 468 -8.78 9.04 -26.85
N ARG A 469 -9.20 9.94 -27.74
CA ARG A 469 -10.18 9.64 -28.80
C ARG A 469 -9.56 8.67 -29.82
N PRO A 470 -10.21 7.57 -30.22
CA PRO A 470 -9.81 6.84 -31.41
C PRO A 470 -10.56 7.40 -32.63
N ILE A 471 -9.79 7.92 -33.59
CA ILE A 471 -10.19 8.06 -34.98
C ILE A 471 -10.00 6.69 -35.63
N CYS A 472 -11.08 6.04 -36.07
CA CYS A 472 -11.02 4.89 -36.98
C CYS A 472 -11.94 5.14 -38.20
N PRO A 473 -11.49 4.84 -39.44
CA PRO A 473 -12.29 4.98 -40.66
C PRO A 473 -13.23 3.77 -40.86
N PRO A 474 -14.26 3.89 -41.72
CA PRO A 474 -15.37 2.94 -41.72
C PRO A 474 -15.06 1.68 -42.52
N ARG A 475 -15.46 0.50 -41.99
CA ARG A 475 -15.66 -0.71 -42.79
C ARG A 475 -17.14 -1.11 -42.81
N ARG A 476 -17.55 -1.40 -44.04
CA ARG A 476 -18.88 -1.81 -44.55
C ARG A 476 -19.65 -2.80 -43.68
N ALA A 477 -20.95 -2.53 -43.64
CA ALA A 477 -22.02 -3.38 -43.13
C ALA A 477 -22.29 -4.61 -44.00
N THR A 478 -22.73 -5.70 -43.37
CA THR A 478 -23.69 -6.65 -43.95
C THR A 478 -24.57 -7.29 -42.85
N ARG A 479 -25.87 -7.31 -43.15
CA ARG A 479 -27.08 -7.69 -42.38
C ARG A 479 -27.17 -9.16 -41.94
N ARG A 480 -27.90 -9.37 -40.83
CA ARG A 480 -29.03 -10.32 -40.52
C ARG A 480 -28.92 -10.69 -39.02
N THR A 481 -29.92 -10.70 -38.14
CA THR A 481 -31.41 -10.68 -38.15
C THR A 481 -31.88 -10.36 -36.71
N ALA A 482 -33.00 -9.63 -36.56
CA ALA A 482 -33.73 -9.33 -35.30
C ALA A 482 -34.36 -10.60 -34.67
N SER A 483 -34.83 -10.76 -33.41
CA SER A 483 -35.24 -9.96 -32.23
C SER A 483 -35.55 -11.00 -31.08
N PRO A 484 -36.02 -10.69 -29.84
CA PRO A 484 -36.37 -9.40 -29.24
C PRO A 484 -35.75 -9.10 -27.85
N MET A 485 -35.91 -7.84 -27.46
CA MET A 485 -35.65 -7.22 -26.16
C MET A 485 -36.45 -7.83 -25.00
N CYS A 486 -35.83 -7.87 -23.82
CA CYS A 486 -36.49 -7.64 -22.53
C CYS A 486 -35.79 -6.46 -21.83
N MET A 487 -36.51 -5.34 -21.71
CA MET A 487 -36.13 -4.18 -20.88
C MET A 487 -36.55 -4.40 -19.43
N GLY A 488 -35.72 -3.95 -18.48
CA GLY A 488 -36.02 -3.78 -17.06
C GLY A 488 -34.80 -3.25 -16.31
N PRO A 489 -34.97 -2.51 -15.19
CA PRO A 489 -34.77 -1.07 -15.18
C PRO A 489 -33.41 -0.60 -14.67
N VAL A 490 -32.96 0.53 -15.23
CA VAL A 490 -31.85 1.36 -14.73
C VAL A 490 -32.35 2.12 -13.51
N SER A 491 -31.79 1.84 -12.33
CA SER A 491 -31.94 2.70 -11.15
C SER A 491 -30.61 3.41 -10.91
N ARG A 492 -30.59 4.71 -11.20
CA ARG A 492 -29.55 5.64 -10.77
C ARG A 492 -29.73 5.90 -9.27
N PHE A 493 -28.67 5.81 -8.49
CA PHE A 493 -28.53 6.57 -7.25
C PHE A 493 -27.11 7.16 -7.20
N PHE A 494 -27.07 8.39 -6.70
CA PHE A 494 -25.92 9.29 -6.63
C PHE A 494 -24.73 8.71 -5.87
#